data_AF-A0A431RAB7-F1
#
_entry.id   AF-A0A431RAB7-F1
#
_cell.length_a   1.000
_cell.length_b   1.000
_cell.length_c   1.000
_cell.angle_alpha   90.00
_cell.angle_beta   90.00
_cell.angle_gamma   90.00
#
_symmetry.space_group_name_H-M   'P 1'
#
loop_
_entity.id
_entity.type
_entity.pdbx_description
1 polymer ?
#
loop_
_entity_poly.entity_id
_entity_poly.type
_entity_poly.pdbx_seq_one_letter_code
_entity_poly.pdbx_strand_id
1 'polypeptide(L)'
;WNRINVIVAGKANSWQWLSIDEAKVHCGAGIGIWEWASTDGGAEPDVVMACAGDVPTLETLAAVQILRRHIPGLKVRVVNIVDLMTLQPKEHHPHGLSDREFDALFTRDKPVIFAYHGYPWTIHRLTYRRTNHDNIHVRGYNEEGTTTTPFDMTVLNGLDRYHLVLGVLDRIPEPAGAHVQLKQAMEGKLIEHAAYIREHGQDMPEILGWKWER
;
A
#
# COMPACT_ATOMS: atom_id res chain seq x y z
N TRP A 1 -10.86 22.06 20.30
CA TRP A 1 -11.66 21.18 19.43
C TRP A 1 -12.15 20.03 20.28
N ASN A 2 -13.46 19.80 20.36
CA ASN A 2 -14.00 18.63 21.04
C ASN A 2 -14.05 17.48 20.03
N ARG A 3 -13.09 16.55 20.12
CA ARG A 3 -12.94 15.44 19.16
C ARG A 3 -12.85 14.11 19.89
N ILE A 4 -13.23 13.05 19.19
CA ILE A 4 -12.86 11.66 19.52
C ILE A 4 -11.70 11.29 18.61
N ASN A 5 -10.57 10.86 19.17
CA ASN A 5 -9.42 10.40 18.40
C ASN A 5 -9.35 8.87 18.49
N VAL A 6 -9.42 8.19 17.35
CA VAL A 6 -9.21 6.76 17.25
C VAL A 6 -7.81 6.53 16.69
N ILE A 7 -6.93 5.91 17.47
CA ILE A 7 -5.56 5.61 17.08
C ILE A 7 -5.47 4.10 16.86
N VAL A 8 -5.24 3.71 15.62
CA VAL A 8 -4.95 2.32 15.25
C VAL A 8 -3.44 2.14 15.24
N ALA A 9 -2.92 1.28 16.12
CA ALA A 9 -1.50 1.01 16.23
C ALA A 9 -1.25 -0.49 16.49
N GLY A 10 -0.32 -1.08 15.74
CA GLY A 10 0.15 -2.43 16.02
C GLY A 10 1.00 -2.50 17.29
N LYS A 11 0.94 -3.65 17.95
CA LYS A 11 1.76 -3.97 19.12
C LYS A 11 2.89 -4.95 18.83
N ALA A 12 2.87 -5.60 17.67
CA ALA A 12 3.88 -6.57 17.28
C ALA A 12 5.19 -5.83 16.93
N ASN A 13 6.31 -6.56 17.02
CA ASN A 13 7.59 -6.04 16.54
C ASN A 13 7.46 -5.65 15.07
N SER A 14 7.82 -4.42 14.76
CA SER A 14 7.64 -3.83 13.43
C SER A 14 8.78 -2.89 13.09
N TRP A 15 8.96 -2.69 11.79
CA TRP A 15 9.90 -1.74 11.24
C TRP A 15 9.57 -0.31 11.67
N GLN A 16 10.62 0.48 11.92
CA GLN A 16 10.51 1.90 12.18
C GLN A 16 10.89 2.65 10.90
N TRP A 17 9.91 3.28 10.26
CA TRP A 17 10.09 3.88 8.93
C TRP A 17 10.59 5.32 8.95
N LEU A 18 10.19 6.07 9.98
CA LEU A 18 10.46 7.50 10.12
C LEU A 18 11.18 7.75 11.43
N SER A 19 12.13 8.69 11.42
CA SER A 19 12.62 9.31 12.65
C SER A 19 11.50 10.10 13.33
N ILE A 20 11.70 10.47 14.60
CA ILE A 20 10.70 11.23 15.34
C ILE A 20 10.40 12.61 14.71
N ASP A 21 11.40 13.23 14.07
CA ASP A 21 11.22 14.55 13.44
C ASP A 21 10.48 14.43 12.10
N GLU A 22 10.79 13.41 11.29
CA GLU A 22 10.01 13.09 10.09
C GLU A 22 8.57 12.73 10.46
N ALA A 23 8.36 11.94 11.53
CA ALA A 23 7.04 11.55 11.99
C ALA A 23 6.20 12.74 12.45
N LYS A 24 6.78 13.74 13.14
CA LYS A 24 6.06 14.97 13.51
C LYS A 24 5.56 15.73 12.28
N VAL A 25 6.41 15.88 11.26
CA VAL A 25 6.06 16.57 10.02
C VAL A 25 4.96 15.79 9.29
N HIS A 26 5.15 14.48 9.12
CA HIS A 26 4.21 13.61 8.41
C HIS A 26 2.85 13.52 9.11
N CYS A 27 2.82 13.32 10.43
CA CYS A 27 1.58 13.33 11.20
C CYS A 27 0.90 14.71 11.24
N GLY A 28 1.68 15.80 11.16
CA GLY A 28 1.14 17.16 11.05
C GLY A 28 0.41 17.39 9.72
N ALA A 29 0.92 16.80 8.63
CA ALA A 29 0.26 16.82 7.32
C ALA A 29 -0.87 15.77 7.21
N GLY A 30 -0.77 14.66 7.94
CA GLY A 30 -1.71 13.53 7.94
C GLY A 30 -1.55 12.58 6.74
N ILE A 31 -0.88 13.02 5.68
CA ILE A 31 -0.62 12.29 4.44
C ILE A 31 0.62 12.87 3.75
N GLY A 32 1.38 12.04 3.03
CA GLY A 32 2.55 12.51 2.30
C GLY A 32 3.20 11.47 1.40
N ILE A 33 4.00 11.94 0.45
CA ILE A 33 4.85 11.11 -0.41
C ILE A 33 6.08 10.70 0.39
N TRP A 34 6.43 9.42 0.34
CA TRP A 34 7.71 8.94 0.86
C TRP A 34 8.72 8.88 -0.28
N GLU A 35 9.50 9.96 -0.43
CA GLU A 35 10.46 10.13 -1.53
C GLU A 35 11.49 8.99 -1.59
N TRP A 36 12.00 8.55 -0.43
CA TRP A 36 12.95 7.44 -0.35
C TRP A 36 12.37 6.09 -0.81
N ALA A 37 11.05 5.94 -0.76
CA ALA A 37 10.32 4.76 -1.22
C ALA A 37 9.78 4.90 -2.66
N SER A 38 9.86 6.11 -3.26
CA SER A 38 9.37 6.39 -4.61
C SER A 38 10.48 6.26 -5.67
N THR A 39 10.12 5.98 -6.92
CA THR A 39 11.04 5.92 -8.08
C THR A 39 10.64 6.87 -9.21
N ASP A 40 9.55 7.62 -9.05
CA ASP A 40 9.10 8.62 -10.03
C ASP A 40 10.01 9.86 -10.11
N GLY A 41 10.86 10.09 -9.10
CA GLY A 41 11.81 11.20 -9.08
C GLY A 41 11.13 12.57 -9.16
N GLY A 42 9.91 12.67 -8.63
CA GLY A 42 9.06 13.87 -8.72
C GLY A 42 8.38 14.08 -10.08
N ALA A 43 8.61 13.19 -11.06
CA ALA A 43 7.84 13.17 -12.29
C ALA A 43 6.45 12.55 -12.08
N GLU A 44 5.65 12.51 -13.14
CA GLU A 44 4.38 11.78 -13.11
C GLU A 44 4.65 10.26 -13.03
N PRO A 45 4.05 9.55 -12.04
CA PRO A 45 4.27 8.12 -11.85
C PRO A 45 3.47 7.30 -12.87
N ASP A 46 3.88 6.06 -13.07
CA ASP A 46 3.08 5.06 -13.80
C ASP A 46 2.02 4.44 -12.88
N VAL A 47 2.30 4.39 -11.58
CA VAL A 47 1.40 3.86 -10.54
C VAL A 47 1.66 4.52 -9.18
N VAL A 48 0.60 4.73 -8.42
CA VAL A 48 0.67 5.16 -7.02
C VAL A 48 0.45 3.96 -6.10
N MET A 49 1.39 3.72 -5.19
CA MET A 49 1.29 2.74 -4.11
C MET A 49 0.93 3.48 -2.82
N ALA A 50 -0.34 3.45 -2.45
CA ALA A 50 -0.87 4.13 -1.27
C ALA A 50 -1.04 3.16 -0.11
N CYS A 51 -0.75 3.59 1.12
CA CYS A 51 -0.91 2.74 2.30
C CYS A 51 -1.37 3.49 3.55
N ALA A 52 -2.23 2.84 4.34
CA ALA A 52 -2.70 3.36 5.62
C ALA A 52 -2.84 2.22 6.64
N GLY A 53 -1.97 2.25 7.66
CA GLY A 53 -1.80 1.19 8.65
C GLY A 53 -0.39 0.61 8.64
N ASP A 54 0.04 0.03 9.76
CA ASP A 54 1.38 -0.52 9.96
C ASP A 54 1.68 -1.73 9.05
N VAL A 55 0.83 -2.77 9.11
CA VAL A 55 0.95 -3.95 8.24
C VAL A 55 0.76 -3.60 6.74
N PRO A 56 -0.28 -2.83 6.34
CA PRO A 56 -0.40 -2.35 4.97
C PRO A 56 0.84 -1.58 4.46
N THR A 57 1.47 -0.77 5.32
CA THR A 57 2.68 -0.03 4.95
C THR A 57 3.84 -0.98 4.68
N LEU A 58 4.05 -1.99 5.54
CA LEU A 58 5.10 -2.98 5.35
C LEU A 58 4.94 -3.74 4.03
N GLU A 59 3.74 -4.27 3.77
CA GLU A 59 3.48 -5.03 2.55
C GLU A 59 3.55 -4.16 1.29
N THR A 60 3.15 -2.90 1.37
CA THR A 60 3.30 -1.92 0.28
C THR A 60 4.77 -1.69 -0.04
N LEU A 61 5.62 -1.46 0.96
CA LEU A 61 7.05 -1.28 0.75
C LEU A 61 7.71 -2.54 0.19
N ALA A 62 7.35 -3.72 0.71
CA ALA A 62 7.87 -4.97 0.17
C ALA A 62 7.45 -5.18 -1.30
N ALA A 63 6.21 -4.84 -1.67
CA ALA A 63 5.74 -4.86 -3.06
C ALA A 63 6.53 -3.88 -3.94
N VAL A 64 6.76 -2.65 -3.46
CA VAL A 64 7.58 -1.64 -4.14
C VAL A 64 9.00 -2.16 -4.38
N GLN A 65 9.62 -2.82 -3.40
CA GLN A 65 10.96 -3.41 -3.56
C GLN A 65 10.98 -4.52 -4.61
N ILE A 66 9.95 -5.37 -4.67
CA ILE A 66 9.81 -6.40 -5.71
C ILE A 66 9.70 -5.74 -7.09
N LEU A 67 8.83 -4.73 -7.25
CA LEU A 67 8.63 -4.01 -8.50
C LEU A 67 9.92 -3.33 -8.97
N ARG A 68 10.61 -2.63 -8.08
CA ARG A 68 11.89 -1.97 -8.37
C ARG A 68 12.96 -2.93 -8.91
N ARG A 69 13.03 -4.15 -8.35
CA ARG A 69 14.00 -5.16 -8.77
C ARG A 69 13.70 -5.75 -10.14
N HIS A 70 12.42 -5.98 -10.45
CA HIS A 70 12.02 -6.70 -11.66
C HIS A 70 11.64 -5.79 -12.82
N ILE A 71 11.21 -4.55 -12.53
CA ILE A 71 10.83 -3.53 -13.51
C ILE A 71 11.48 -2.19 -13.12
N PRO A 72 12.81 -2.04 -13.24
CA PRO A 72 13.52 -0.84 -12.78
C PRO A 72 13.08 0.46 -13.46
N GLY A 73 12.47 0.37 -14.65
CA GLY A 73 11.93 1.51 -15.38
C GLY A 73 10.55 1.99 -14.91
N LEU A 74 9.88 1.25 -14.01
CA LEU A 74 8.55 1.61 -13.51
C LEU A 74 8.66 2.77 -12.50
N LYS A 75 7.96 3.87 -12.79
CA LYS A 75 7.87 5.02 -11.88
C LYS A 75 6.76 4.77 -10.86
N VAL A 76 7.17 4.48 -9.64
CA VAL A 76 6.27 4.21 -8.53
C VAL A 76 6.30 5.40 -7.57
N ARG A 77 5.13 5.94 -7.23
CA ARG A 77 4.99 6.92 -6.15
C ARG A 77 4.43 6.23 -4.91
N VAL A 78 5.10 6.37 -3.77
CA VAL A 78 4.61 5.83 -2.50
C VAL A 78 3.97 6.94 -1.68
N VAL A 79 2.68 6.77 -1.36
CA VAL A 79 1.92 7.71 -0.52
C VAL A 79 1.53 7.01 0.79
N ASN A 80 1.94 7.57 1.92
CA ASN A 80 1.55 7.08 3.23
C ASN A 80 0.51 8.00 3.87
N ILE A 81 -0.53 7.41 4.47
CA ILE A 81 -1.65 8.11 5.09
C ILE A 81 -1.75 7.71 6.56
N VAL A 82 -1.75 8.71 7.45
CA VAL A 82 -1.95 8.56 8.91
C VAL A 82 -3.30 9.11 9.34
N ASP A 83 -3.76 10.21 8.73
CA ASP A 83 -5.09 10.78 8.94
C ASP A 83 -5.97 10.52 7.70
N LEU A 84 -6.87 9.53 7.81
CA LEU A 84 -7.79 9.18 6.72
C LEU A 84 -8.72 10.33 6.33
N MET A 85 -8.95 11.31 7.20
CA MET A 85 -9.84 12.42 6.90
C MET A 85 -9.25 13.37 5.86
N THR A 86 -7.94 13.31 5.62
CA THR A 86 -7.26 14.03 4.52
C THR A 86 -7.78 13.61 3.13
N LEU A 87 -8.29 12.38 3.00
CA LEU A 87 -8.85 11.88 1.74
C LEU A 87 -10.16 12.56 1.34
N GLN A 88 -10.93 13.09 2.30
CA GLN A 88 -12.19 13.78 2.02
C GLN A 88 -11.97 15.17 1.43
N PRO A 89 -12.86 15.68 0.56
CA PRO A 89 -12.79 17.07 0.11
C PRO A 89 -12.81 18.05 1.28
N LYS A 90 -12.02 19.12 1.17
CA LYS A 90 -11.86 20.13 2.23
C LYS A 90 -13.17 20.78 2.67
N GLU A 91 -14.16 20.84 1.79
CA GLU A 91 -15.48 21.39 2.09
C GLU A 91 -16.32 20.46 3.00
N HIS A 92 -15.96 19.17 3.09
CA HIS A 92 -16.69 18.17 3.88
C HIS A 92 -16.02 17.88 5.23
N HIS A 93 -14.69 18.02 5.31
CA HIS A 93 -13.97 17.82 6.55
C HIS A 93 -12.82 18.83 6.69
N PRO A 94 -12.60 19.42 7.88
CA PRO A 94 -11.56 20.44 8.05
C PRO A 94 -10.12 19.94 7.92
N HIS A 95 -9.90 18.62 7.95
CA HIS A 95 -8.62 17.98 7.62
C HIS A 95 -8.50 17.61 6.14
N GLY A 96 -9.60 17.68 5.40
CA GLY A 96 -9.67 17.28 4.01
C GLY A 96 -8.74 18.10 3.11
N LEU A 97 -8.10 17.43 2.16
CA LEU A 97 -7.31 18.08 1.13
C LEU A 97 -8.22 18.77 0.11
N SER A 98 -7.75 19.89 -0.45
CA SER A 98 -8.33 20.43 -1.69
C SER A 98 -8.15 19.43 -2.84
N ASP A 99 -9.00 19.50 -3.86
CA ASP A 99 -8.88 18.59 -5.02
C ASP A 99 -7.52 18.70 -5.70
N ARG A 100 -6.94 19.92 -5.77
CA ARG A 100 -5.61 20.13 -6.33
C ARG A 100 -4.51 19.41 -5.53
N GLU A 101 -4.59 19.43 -4.20
CA GLU A 101 -3.62 18.74 -3.33
C GLU A 101 -3.80 17.23 -3.42
N PHE A 102 -5.05 16.75 -3.50
CA PHE A 102 -5.33 15.34 -3.70
C PHE A 102 -4.78 14.83 -5.04
N ASP A 103 -5.07 15.54 -6.13
CA ASP A 103 -4.60 15.19 -7.49
C ASP A 103 -3.08 15.25 -7.59
N ALA A 104 -2.41 16.14 -6.85
CA ALA A 104 -0.95 16.18 -6.79
C ALA A 104 -0.33 14.91 -6.17
N LEU A 105 -1.04 14.28 -5.23
CA LEU A 105 -0.59 13.04 -4.57
C LEU A 105 -0.98 11.80 -5.37
N PHE A 106 -2.24 11.70 -5.78
CA PHE A 106 -2.85 10.50 -6.35
C PHE A 106 -2.97 10.53 -7.88
N THR A 107 -2.47 11.58 -8.53
CA THR A 107 -2.61 11.85 -9.96
C THR A 107 -4.07 12.03 -10.39
N ARG A 108 -4.29 12.32 -11.68
CA ARG A 108 -5.63 12.52 -12.25
C ARG A 108 -6.15 11.31 -13.02
N ASP A 109 -5.25 10.41 -13.43
CA ASP A 109 -5.54 9.33 -14.37
C ASP A 109 -4.74 8.04 -14.13
N LYS A 110 -3.74 8.02 -13.24
CA LYS A 110 -2.89 6.84 -13.02
C LYS A 110 -3.51 5.87 -12.02
N PRO A 111 -3.27 4.56 -12.17
CA PRO A 111 -3.73 3.56 -11.20
C PRO A 111 -3.17 3.84 -9.81
N VAL A 112 -4.03 3.68 -8.80
CA VAL A 112 -3.68 3.76 -7.38
C VAL A 112 -3.97 2.40 -6.74
N ILE A 113 -2.91 1.70 -6.30
CA ILE A 113 -3.05 0.49 -5.48
C ILE A 113 -3.00 0.93 -4.02
N PHE A 114 -4.12 0.80 -3.32
CA PHE A 114 -4.27 1.28 -1.96
C PHE A 114 -4.34 0.12 -0.97
N ALA A 115 -3.33 -0.07 -0.13
CA ALA A 115 -3.33 -1.03 0.96
C ALA A 115 -3.87 -0.39 2.25
N TYR A 116 -4.96 -0.93 2.79
CA TYR A 116 -5.66 -0.36 3.94
C TYR A 116 -5.86 -1.37 5.08
N HIS A 117 -5.69 -0.91 6.32
CA HIS A 117 -5.88 -1.73 7.51
C HIS A 117 -7.32 -2.24 7.70
N GLY A 118 -8.31 -1.43 7.31
CA GLY A 118 -9.72 -1.75 7.49
C GLY A 118 -10.41 -2.22 6.20
N TYR A 119 -11.74 -2.11 6.19
CA TYR A 119 -12.54 -2.48 5.03
C TYR A 119 -12.27 -1.56 3.82
N PRO A 120 -12.01 -2.13 2.62
CA PRO A 120 -11.80 -1.36 1.38
C PRO A 120 -12.87 -0.30 1.10
N TRP A 121 -14.13 -0.63 1.41
CA TRP A 121 -15.27 0.24 1.15
C TRP A 121 -15.18 1.62 1.84
N THR A 122 -14.49 1.70 2.98
CA THR A 122 -14.23 2.98 3.67
C THR A 122 -13.44 3.93 2.78
N ILE A 123 -12.37 3.47 2.14
CA ILE A 123 -11.53 4.30 1.28
C ILE A 123 -12.31 4.75 0.05
N HIS A 124 -13.08 3.86 -0.59
CA HIS A 124 -13.95 4.23 -1.70
C HIS A 124 -14.97 5.30 -1.30
N ARG A 125 -15.59 5.18 -0.12
CA ARG A 125 -16.51 6.19 0.40
C ARG A 125 -15.83 7.53 0.70
N LEU A 126 -14.59 7.53 1.16
CA LEU A 126 -13.85 8.77 1.44
C LEU A 126 -13.38 9.48 0.15
N THR A 127 -13.22 8.72 -0.94
CA THR A 127 -12.62 9.21 -2.20
C THR A 127 -13.61 9.34 -3.37
N TYR A 128 -14.88 8.95 -3.22
CA TYR A 128 -15.87 8.90 -4.32
C TYR A 128 -16.08 10.19 -5.13
N ARG A 129 -15.67 11.36 -4.62
CA ARG A 129 -15.78 12.65 -5.35
C ARG A 129 -14.46 13.11 -5.99
N ARG A 130 -13.37 12.37 -5.80
CA ARG A 130 -12.04 12.76 -6.26
C ARG A 130 -11.86 12.45 -7.73
N THR A 131 -11.14 13.30 -8.46
CA THR A 131 -10.97 13.18 -9.93
C THR A 131 -10.58 11.77 -10.39
N ASN A 132 -9.66 11.13 -9.68
CA ASN A 132 -9.09 9.83 -10.04
C ASN A 132 -9.73 8.63 -9.31
N HIS A 133 -10.93 8.79 -8.73
CA HIS A 133 -11.51 7.76 -7.84
C HIS A 133 -11.73 6.40 -8.52
N ASP A 134 -12.00 6.40 -9.83
CA ASP A 134 -12.22 5.17 -10.62
C ASP A 134 -10.95 4.30 -10.71
N ASN A 135 -9.77 4.90 -10.56
CA ASN A 135 -8.47 4.23 -10.58
C ASN A 135 -7.96 3.88 -9.18
N ILE A 136 -8.76 4.08 -8.12
CA ILE A 136 -8.39 3.70 -6.76
C ILE A 136 -8.82 2.26 -6.51
N HIS A 137 -7.85 1.37 -6.39
CA HIS A 137 -8.06 -0.06 -6.18
C HIS A 137 -7.57 -0.45 -4.79
N VAL A 138 -8.52 -0.68 -3.90
CA VAL A 138 -8.24 -0.84 -2.48
C VAL A 138 -8.17 -2.32 -2.13
N ARG A 139 -7.07 -2.72 -1.48
CA ARG A 139 -6.92 -3.99 -0.76
C ARG A 139 -6.98 -3.69 0.73
N GLY A 140 -7.65 -4.54 1.47
CA GLY A 140 -7.83 -4.39 2.91
C GLY A 140 -8.55 -5.60 3.47
N TYR A 141 -9.08 -5.47 4.67
CA TYR A 141 -9.77 -6.59 5.33
C TYR A 141 -11.07 -6.96 4.60
N ASN A 142 -11.19 -8.23 4.23
CA ASN A 142 -12.27 -8.82 3.44
C ASN A 142 -13.02 -9.93 4.20
N GLU A 143 -13.01 -9.90 5.54
CA GLU A 143 -13.62 -10.92 6.41
C GLU A 143 -12.99 -12.31 6.33
N GLU A 144 -11.77 -12.40 5.82
CA GLU A 144 -11.02 -13.64 5.77
C GLU A 144 -9.97 -13.67 6.88
N GLY A 145 -9.98 -14.75 7.66
CA GLY A 145 -9.06 -14.91 8.78
C GLY A 145 -9.32 -16.17 9.60
N THR A 146 -8.25 -16.72 10.14
CA THR A 146 -8.28 -17.87 11.06
C THR A 146 -7.02 -17.86 11.92
N THR A 147 -6.86 -18.85 12.80
CA THR A 147 -5.58 -19.07 13.48
C THR A 147 -4.56 -19.54 12.44
N THR A 148 -3.72 -18.62 11.98
CA THR A 148 -2.69 -18.86 10.97
C THR A 148 -1.46 -17.98 11.24
N THR A 149 -0.47 -18.00 10.36
CA THR A 149 0.75 -17.21 10.47
C THR A 149 0.50 -15.72 10.13
N PRO A 150 1.30 -14.77 10.65
CA PRO A 150 1.08 -13.35 10.44
C PRO A 150 0.98 -12.91 8.98
N PHE A 151 1.84 -13.42 8.09
CA PHE A 151 1.77 -13.06 6.68
C PHE A 151 0.61 -13.76 5.97
N ASP A 152 0.25 -14.99 6.36
CA ASP A 152 -0.93 -15.65 5.79
C ASP A 152 -2.23 -14.89 6.04
N MET A 153 -2.37 -14.21 7.20
CA MET A 153 -3.49 -13.29 7.42
C MET A 153 -3.59 -12.18 6.37
N THR A 154 -2.47 -11.71 5.81
CA THR A 154 -2.46 -10.73 4.72
C THR A 154 -2.78 -11.37 3.37
N VAL A 155 -2.32 -12.62 3.16
CA VAL A 155 -2.59 -13.41 1.94
C VAL A 155 -4.08 -13.75 1.81
N LEU A 156 -4.72 -14.20 2.89
CA LEU A 156 -6.16 -14.47 2.93
C LEU A 156 -7.01 -13.27 2.52
N ASN A 157 -6.52 -12.05 2.76
CA ASN A 157 -7.22 -10.81 2.42
C ASN A 157 -6.74 -10.19 1.08
N GLY A 158 -5.78 -10.82 0.39
CA GLY A 158 -5.16 -10.28 -0.83
C GLY A 158 -4.46 -8.94 -0.60
N LEU A 159 -3.97 -8.70 0.61
CA LEU A 159 -3.28 -7.48 1.06
C LEU A 159 -1.76 -7.65 1.07
N ASP A 160 -1.26 -8.88 0.96
CA ASP A 160 0.17 -9.17 0.95
C ASP A 160 0.88 -8.59 -0.27
N ARG A 161 2.21 -8.44 -0.14
CA ARG A 161 3.09 -7.91 -1.18
C ARG A 161 2.92 -8.55 -2.56
N TYR A 162 2.62 -9.86 -2.67
CA TYR A 162 2.51 -10.52 -3.96
C TYR A 162 1.21 -10.12 -4.66
N HIS A 163 0.08 -10.10 -3.95
CA HIS A 163 -1.18 -9.59 -4.48
C HIS A 163 -1.12 -8.10 -4.81
N LEU A 164 -0.38 -7.29 -4.05
CA LEU A 164 -0.15 -5.88 -4.37
C LEU A 164 0.65 -5.71 -5.68
N VAL A 165 1.72 -6.50 -5.89
CA VAL A 165 2.48 -6.52 -7.15
C VAL A 165 1.57 -6.93 -8.32
N LEU A 166 0.77 -7.99 -8.17
CA LEU A 166 -0.19 -8.42 -9.18
C LEU A 166 -1.20 -7.30 -9.52
N GLY A 167 -1.67 -6.57 -8.50
CA GLY A 167 -2.56 -5.43 -8.65
C GLY A 167 -1.98 -4.33 -9.56
N VAL A 168 -0.67 -4.06 -9.45
CA VAL A 168 0.05 -3.14 -10.33
C VAL A 168 0.12 -3.69 -11.76
N LEU A 169 0.58 -4.94 -11.92
CA LEU A 169 0.80 -5.56 -13.23
C LEU A 169 -0.47 -5.64 -14.07
N ASP A 170 -1.63 -5.82 -13.44
CA ASP A 170 -2.92 -5.87 -14.13
C ASP A 170 -3.39 -4.50 -14.66
N ARG A 171 -2.73 -3.39 -14.29
CA ARG A 171 -3.21 -2.01 -14.53
C ARG A 171 -2.26 -1.10 -15.27
N ILE A 172 -0.97 -1.41 -15.29
CA ILE A 172 0.00 -0.65 -16.08
C ILE A 172 -0.08 -1.04 -17.55
N PRO A 173 0.03 -0.08 -18.49
CA PRO A 173 -0.08 -0.36 -19.92
C PRO A 173 1.08 -1.23 -20.43
N GLU A 174 0.73 -2.13 -21.35
CA GLU A 174 1.55 -3.12 -22.08
C GLU A 174 2.36 -4.14 -21.23
N PRO A 175 2.05 -5.44 -21.33
CA PRO A 175 2.91 -6.48 -20.78
C PRO A 175 4.18 -6.62 -21.63
N ALA A 176 5.30 -6.09 -21.14
CA ALA A 176 6.60 -6.59 -21.56
C ALA A 176 6.73 -8.07 -21.14
N GLY A 177 7.60 -8.85 -21.80
CA GLY A 177 7.85 -10.25 -21.40
C GLY A 177 8.23 -10.40 -19.91
N ALA A 178 8.87 -9.38 -19.35
CA ALA A 178 9.18 -9.27 -17.92
C ALA A 178 7.93 -9.22 -17.02
N HIS A 179 6.83 -8.59 -17.45
CA HIS A 179 5.59 -8.51 -16.66
C HIS A 179 4.93 -9.88 -16.52
N VAL A 180 4.90 -10.66 -17.62
CA VAL A 180 4.33 -12.02 -17.62
C VAL A 180 5.13 -12.94 -16.70
N GLN A 181 6.46 -12.89 -16.80
CA GLN A 181 7.34 -13.68 -15.93
C GLN A 181 7.17 -13.31 -14.46
N LEU A 182 7.10 -12.01 -14.14
CA LEU A 182 6.89 -11.56 -12.77
C LEU A 182 5.52 -11.99 -12.24
N LYS A 183 4.45 -11.86 -13.04
CA LYS A 183 3.11 -12.32 -12.68
C LYS A 183 3.11 -13.80 -12.31
N GLN A 184 3.68 -14.65 -13.16
CA GLN A 184 3.82 -16.08 -12.89
C GLN A 184 4.65 -16.36 -11.63
N ALA A 185 5.72 -15.59 -11.39
CA ALA A 185 6.53 -15.73 -10.18
C ALA A 185 5.72 -15.38 -8.91
N MET A 186 4.91 -14.33 -8.92
CA MET A 186 4.06 -13.94 -7.78
C MET A 186 2.97 -14.98 -7.52
N GLU A 187 2.31 -15.48 -8.56
CA GLU A 187 1.32 -16.57 -8.45
C GLU A 187 1.98 -17.84 -7.90
N GLY A 188 3.19 -18.17 -8.36
CA GLY A 188 4.00 -19.27 -7.85
C GLY A 188 4.34 -19.10 -6.36
N LYS A 189 4.68 -17.88 -5.91
CA LYS A 189 4.95 -17.59 -4.50
C LYS A 189 3.75 -17.78 -3.60
N LEU A 190 2.54 -17.47 -4.07
CA LEU A 190 1.32 -17.73 -3.32
C LEU A 190 1.05 -19.23 -3.15
N ILE A 191 1.31 -20.03 -4.19
CA ILE A 191 1.21 -21.50 -4.12
C ILE A 191 2.25 -22.06 -3.16
N GLU A 192 3.50 -21.61 -3.26
CA GLU A 192 4.61 -22.00 -2.38
C GLU A 192 4.30 -21.67 -0.92
N HIS A 193 3.85 -20.44 -0.64
CA HIS A 193 3.44 -19.98 0.68
C HIS A 193 2.39 -20.91 1.29
N ALA A 194 1.34 -21.20 0.54
CA ALA A 194 0.23 -22.02 1.03
C ALA A 194 0.68 -23.45 1.38
N ALA A 195 1.63 -24.03 0.65
CA ALA A 195 2.24 -25.31 1.01
C ALA A 195 3.13 -25.17 2.26
N TYR A 196 3.99 -24.15 2.28
CA TYR A 196 5.00 -23.94 3.31
C TYR A 196 4.41 -23.77 4.71
N ILE A 197 3.40 -22.91 4.88
CA ILE A 197 2.82 -22.65 6.20
C ILE A 197 2.13 -23.89 6.80
N ARG A 198 1.58 -24.76 5.95
CA ARG A 198 0.91 -26.00 6.38
C ARG A 198 1.92 -27.07 6.79
N GLU A 199 3.07 -27.10 6.13
CA GLU A 199 4.15 -28.03 6.45
C GLU A 199 4.95 -27.58 7.69
N HIS A 200 5.25 -26.28 7.79
CA HIS A 200 6.22 -25.77 8.77
C HIS A 200 5.60 -24.97 9.92
N GLY A 201 4.34 -24.55 9.82
CA GLY A 201 3.66 -23.77 10.86
C GLY A 201 4.22 -22.36 11.08
N GLN A 202 4.99 -21.83 10.12
CA GLN A 202 5.59 -20.49 10.15
C GLN A 202 5.64 -19.91 8.74
N ASP A 203 5.75 -18.58 8.64
CA ASP A 203 5.90 -17.89 7.35
C ASP A 203 7.21 -18.27 6.64
N MET A 204 7.22 -18.14 5.32
CA MET A 204 8.39 -18.45 4.50
C MET A 204 9.63 -17.66 4.95
N PRO A 205 10.85 -18.23 4.86
CA PRO A 205 12.08 -17.56 5.30
C PRO A 205 12.32 -16.21 4.61
N GLU A 206 11.89 -16.06 3.35
CA GLU A 206 11.98 -14.80 2.62
C GLU A 206 11.06 -13.70 3.17
N ILE A 207 9.95 -14.07 3.83
CA ILE A 207 9.05 -13.13 4.50
C ILE A 207 9.63 -12.73 5.86
N LEU A 208 10.05 -13.73 6.65
CA LEU A 208 10.61 -13.50 7.99
C LEU A 208 11.96 -12.78 7.96
N GLY A 209 12.79 -13.10 6.96
CA GLY A 209 14.11 -12.52 6.74
C GLY A 209 14.10 -11.25 5.90
N TRP A 210 12.93 -10.78 5.45
CA TRP A 210 12.81 -9.62 4.60
C TRP A 210 13.37 -8.36 5.28
N LYS A 211 14.13 -7.58 4.50
CA LYS A 211 14.63 -6.27 4.91
C LYS A 211 14.44 -5.25 3.81
N TRP A 212 14.04 -4.05 4.20
CA TRP A 212 14.06 -2.92 3.29
C TRP A 212 15.50 -2.62 2.89
N GLU A 213 15.77 -2.72 1.58
CA GLU A 213 17.02 -2.30 0.98
C GLU A 213 16.80 -0.92 0.34
N ARG A 214 17.64 0.03 0.73
CA ARG A 214 17.66 1.36 0.11
C ARG A 214 18.30 1.32 -1.26
#